data_AF-A0A8H3DC81-F1
#
_entry.id   AF-A0A8H3DC81-F1
#
_cell.length_a   1.000
_cell.length_b   1.000
_cell.length_c   1.000
_cell.angle_alpha   90.00
_cell.angle_beta   90.00
_cell.angle_gamma   90.00
#
_symmetry.space_group_name_H-M   'P 1'
#
loop_
_entity.id
_entity.type
_entity.pdbx_description
1 polymer ?
#
loop_
_entity_poly.entity_id
_entity_poly.type
_entity_poly.pdbx_seq_one_letter_code
_entity_poly.pdbx_strand_id
1 'polypeptide(L)'
;MQTSTSIGAARALPLFSVRVRSRLKTSQTRTLFSSCLLRDESGSGEENTFRKGRQAKVDPQMVEGWFRSEGLPYLNPTPGKPNWLGGDIPYPDNPTFKPPPPLSDVVKSSIYDQYIKALQPAVSKSESHTQTIRNLSEQLGISISRVEAIIRLKEYEKQYQKVIPILVTTPYD
;
A
#
# COMPACT_ATOMS: atom_id res chain seq x y z
N MET A 1 -50.33 53.62 30.50
CA MET A 1 -50.55 52.20 30.88
C MET A 1 -50.99 51.44 29.66
N GLN A 2 -50.21 50.44 29.23
CA GLN A 2 -50.57 49.21 28.51
C GLN A 2 -49.29 48.66 27.88
N THR A 3 -48.69 47.66 28.52
CA THR A 3 -47.57 46.87 28.01
C THR A 3 -48.14 45.57 27.43
N SER A 4 -47.98 45.36 26.13
CA SER A 4 -48.42 44.14 25.44
C SER A 4 -47.44 43.00 25.69
N THR A 5 -47.91 41.99 26.43
CA THR A 5 -47.21 40.73 26.69
C THR A 5 -47.40 39.79 25.50
N SER A 6 -46.32 39.49 24.76
CA SER A 6 -46.30 38.47 23.71
C SER A 6 -45.86 37.14 24.32
N ILE A 7 -46.75 36.14 24.32
CA ILE A 7 -46.48 34.78 24.79
C ILE A 7 -46.04 33.96 23.57
N GLY A 8 -44.75 33.69 23.46
CA GLY A 8 -44.18 32.81 22.45
C GLY A 8 -44.52 31.34 22.74
N ALA A 9 -45.21 30.70 21.80
CA ALA A 9 -45.52 29.27 21.84
C ALA A 9 -44.23 28.43 21.64
N ALA A 10 -43.80 27.73 22.69
CA ALA A 10 -42.74 26.73 22.59
C ALA A 10 -43.29 25.47 21.89
N ARG A 11 -42.87 25.24 20.65
CA ARG A 11 -43.08 23.96 19.95
C ARG A 11 -42.19 22.89 20.59
N ALA A 12 -42.82 21.91 21.22
CA ALA A 12 -42.17 20.70 21.69
C ALA A 12 -41.66 19.89 20.49
N LEU A 13 -40.35 19.61 20.45
CA LEU A 13 -39.75 18.68 19.49
C LEU A 13 -39.99 17.23 19.97
N PRO A 14 -40.31 16.28 19.08
CA PRO A 14 -40.45 14.88 19.45
C PRO A 14 -39.08 14.28 19.79
N LEU A 15 -38.96 13.73 21.00
CA LEU A 15 -37.85 12.89 21.44
C LEU A 15 -37.81 11.61 20.60
N PHE A 16 -36.89 11.54 19.63
CA PHE A 16 -36.55 10.29 18.96
C PHE A 16 -35.78 9.39 19.93
N SER A 17 -36.49 8.42 20.52
CA SER A 17 -35.89 7.30 21.24
C SER A 17 -35.24 6.34 20.24
N VAL A 18 -33.92 6.40 20.11
CA VAL A 18 -33.15 5.43 19.33
C VAL A 18 -32.97 4.17 20.18
N ARG A 19 -33.76 3.14 19.86
CA ARG A 19 -33.65 1.81 20.45
C ARG A 19 -32.41 1.11 19.88
N VAL A 20 -31.30 1.12 20.61
CA VAL A 20 -30.12 0.30 20.29
C VAL A 20 -30.48 -1.17 20.48
N ARG A 21 -30.64 -1.90 19.37
CA ARG A 21 -30.70 -3.37 19.37
C ARG A 21 -29.28 -3.91 19.34
N SER A 22 -28.81 -4.43 20.48
CA SER A 22 -27.61 -5.27 20.54
C SER A 22 -27.90 -6.59 19.83
N ARG A 23 -27.24 -6.84 18.69
CA ARG A 23 -27.18 -8.17 18.07
C ARG A 23 -25.84 -8.82 18.40
N LEU A 24 -25.99 -10.10 18.73
CA LEU A 24 -25.00 -11.03 19.25
C LEU A 24 -23.75 -11.16 18.36
N LYS A 25 -22.61 -11.33 19.03
CA LYS A 25 -21.31 -11.67 18.45
C LYS A 25 -21.42 -12.99 17.68
N THR A 26 -21.19 -12.95 16.38
CA THR A 26 -20.84 -14.13 15.57
C THR A 26 -19.41 -13.93 15.10
N SER A 27 -18.53 -14.83 15.49
CA SER A 27 -17.12 -14.84 15.10
C SER A 27 -16.99 -15.02 13.59
N GLN A 28 -16.73 -13.93 12.86
CA GLN A 28 -16.32 -14.01 11.46
C GLN A 28 -14.84 -14.37 11.39
N THR A 29 -14.56 -15.63 11.10
CA THR A 29 -13.28 -16.06 10.56
C THR A 29 -13.12 -15.43 9.17
N ARG A 30 -12.10 -14.59 9.00
CA ARG A 30 -11.74 -13.99 7.71
C ARG A 30 -11.10 -15.06 6.83
N THR A 31 -11.92 -15.80 6.09
CA THR A 31 -11.45 -16.62 4.97
C THR A 31 -11.18 -15.71 3.78
N LEU A 32 -9.91 -15.54 3.43
CA LEU A 32 -9.48 -14.92 2.18
C LEU A 32 -9.77 -15.90 1.03
N PHE A 33 -10.99 -15.87 0.51
CA PHE A 33 -11.29 -16.49 -0.78
C PHE A 33 -10.84 -15.55 -1.90
N SER A 34 -9.69 -15.88 -2.49
CA SER A 34 -9.24 -15.35 -3.77
C SER A 34 -10.20 -15.83 -4.86
N SER A 35 -11.13 -14.96 -5.28
CA SER A 35 -12.04 -15.24 -6.38
C SER A 35 -11.48 -14.69 -7.70
N CYS A 36 -10.52 -15.40 -8.28
CA CYS A 36 -10.23 -15.32 -9.71
C CYS A 36 -10.78 -16.61 -10.35
N LEU A 37 -12.06 -16.59 -10.71
CA LEU A 37 -12.63 -17.57 -11.63
C LEU A 37 -13.34 -16.80 -12.75
N LEU A 38 -12.57 -16.53 -13.81
CA LEU A 38 -13.15 -16.44 -15.14
C LEU A 38 -13.46 -17.88 -15.57
N ARG A 39 -14.70 -18.04 -15.99
CA ARG A 39 -15.34 -19.28 -16.42
C ARG A 39 -15.11 -19.42 -17.91
N ASP A 40 -14.50 -20.52 -18.32
CA ASP A 40 -14.79 -21.18 -19.59
C ASP A 40 -14.78 -22.70 -19.36
N GLU A 41 -15.92 -23.32 -19.68
CA GLU A 41 -16.18 -24.75 -19.57
C GLU A 41 -15.62 -25.48 -20.78
N SER A 42 -14.91 -26.59 -20.53
CA SER A 42 -14.62 -27.75 -21.42
C SER A 42 -13.12 -28.06 -21.50
N GLY A 43 -12.64 -28.87 -20.56
CA GLY A 43 -11.28 -29.43 -20.58
C GLY A 43 -11.22 -30.65 -19.67
N SER A 44 -11.06 -31.81 -20.30
CA SER A 44 -11.01 -33.16 -19.74
C SER A 44 -10.24 -33.28 -18.42
N GLY A 45 -10.83 -34.01 -17.47
CA GLY A 45 -10.25 -34.32 -16.18
C GLY A 45 -8.99 -35.17 -16.32
N GLU A 46 -7.83 -34.51 -16.24
CA GLU A 46 -6.59 -35.14 -15.86
C GLU A 46 -6.36 -34.86 -14.38
N GLU A 47 -6.33 -35.95 -13.62
CA GLU A 47 -6.08 -36.02 -12.19
C GLU A 47 -4.79 -35.29 -11.85
N ASN A 48 -4.93 -34.06 -11.36
CA ASN A 48 -3.84 -33.27 -10.81
C ASN A 48 -3.36 -33.95 -9.53
N THR A 49 -2.50 -34.95 -9.67
CA THR A 49 -1.68 -35.48 -8.58
C THR A 49 -0.72 -34.36 -8.18
N PHE A 50 -1.23 -33.40 -7.40
CA PHE A 50 -0.43 -32.40 -6.71
C PHE A 50 0.50 -33.19 -5.79
N ARG A 51 1.66 -33.60 -6.31
CA ARG A 51 2.65 -34.37 -5.57
C ARG A 51 3.04 -33.48 -4.41
N LYS A 52 2.45 -33.76 -3.24
CA LYS A 52 2.79 -33.14 -1.98
C LYS A 52 4.27 -33.43 -1.79
N GLY A 53 5.11 -32.45 -2.15
CA GLY A 53 6.56 -32.58 -2.12
C GLY A 53 6.94 -33.12 -0.75
N ARG A 54 7.77 -34.17 -0.72
CA ARG A 54 8.30 -34.68 0.54
C ARG A 54 9.01 -33.52 1.21
N GLN A 55 8.49 -33.05 2.34
CA GLN A 55 9.21 -32.06 3.14
C GLN A 55 10.49 -32.75 3.60
N ALA A 56 11.63 -32.26 3.13
CA ALA A 56 12.91 -32.70 3.62
C ALA A 56 12.93 -32.48 5.13
N LYS A 57 13.19 -33.53 5.90
CA LYS A 57 13.38 -33.41 7.36
C LYS A 57 14.74 -32.75 7.56
N VAL A 58 14.76 -31.43 7.65
CA VAL A 58 15.96 -30.66 7.98
C VAL A 58 16.19 -30.76 9.48
N ASP A 59 17.39 -31.13 9.90
CA ASP A 59 17.77 -31.20 11.31
C ASP A 59 17.81 -29.78 11.91
N PRO A 60 17.06 -29.51 13.00
CA PRO A 60 17.08 -28.20 13.66
C PRO A 60 18.48 -27.73 14.08
N GLN A 61 19.38 -28.65 14.47
CA GLN A 61 20.75 -28.28 14.87
C GLN A 61 21.56 -27.74 13.69
N MET A 62 21.34 -28.29 12.49
CA MET A 62 21.99 -27.82 11.27
C MET A 62 21.54 -26.40 10.90
N VAL A 63 20.24 -26.10 11.08
CA VAL A 63 19.69 -24.76 10.85
C VAL A 63 20.29 -23.74 11.82
N GLU A 64 20.38 -24.09 13.11
CA GLU A 64 21.00 -23.24 14.12
C GLU A 64 22.49 -22.99 13.82
N GLY A 65 23.21 -24.04 13.37
CA GLY A 65 24.60 -23.93 12.94
C GLY A 65 24.79 -22.95 11.78
N TRP A 66 23.86 -22.94 10.83
CA TRP A 66 23.86 -21.98 9.72
C TRP A 66 23.66 -20.54 10.20
N PHE A 67 22.66 -20.28 11.06
CA PHE A 67 22.44 -18.94 11.63
C PHE A 67 23.62 -18.42 12.44
N ARG A 68 24.45 -19.29 13.00
CA ARG A 68 25.70 -18.95 13.73
C ARG A 68 26.94 -18.81 12.83
N SER A 69 26.82 -19.10 11.54
CA SER A 69 27.92 -19.05 10.59
C SER A 69 27.52 -18.26 9.35
N GLU A 70 27.23 -18.94 8.25
CA GLU A 70 26.89 -18.36 6.94
C GLU A 70 25.66 -17.44 6.97
N GLY A 71 24.73 -17.70 7.88
CA GLY A 71 23.51 -16.93 8.07
C GLY A 71 23.70 -15.61 8.84
N LEU A 72 24.80 -15.45 9.58
CA LEU A 72 25.03 -14.28 10.43
C LEU A 72 24.94 -12.94 9.68
N PRO A 73 25.50 -12.78 8.45
CA PRO A 73 25.42 -11.51 7.71
C PRO A 73 23.99 -11.10 7.33
N TYR A 74 23.04 -12.03 7.34
CA TYR A 74 21.64 -11.79 6.98
C TYR A 74 20.75 -11.45 8.17
N LEU A 75 21.29 -11.48 9.40
CA LEU A 75 20.55 -11.14 10.61
C LEU A 75 20.11 -9.67 10.62
N ASN A 76 21.01 -8.78 10.18
CA ASN A 76 20.76 -7.34 10.10
C ASN A 76 20.77 -6.87 8.65
N PRO A 77 19.91 -5.89 8.28
CA PRO A 77 19.95 -5.31 6.95
C PRO A 77 21.28 -4.59 6.74
N THR A 78 21.86 -4.74 5.54
CA THR A 78 23.02 -3.94 5.17
C THR A 78 22.56 -2.59 4.61
N PRO A 79 22.99 -1.44 5.17
CA PRO A 79 22.58 -0.13 4.68
C PRO A 79 22.99 0.09 3.22
N GLY A 80 22.09 0.69 2.44
CA GLY A 80 22.38 1.16 1.08
C GLY A 80 22.49 0.10 -0.01
N LYS A 81 22.41 -1.20 0.30
CA LYS A 81 22.45 -2.28 -0.69
C LYS A 81 21.47 -3.41 -0.37
N PRO A 82 21.01 -4.17 -1.39
CA PRO A 82 20.27 -5.40 -1.13
C PRO A 82 21.15 -6.41 -0.38
N ASN A 83 20.56 -7.12 0.58
CA ASN A 83 21.21 -8.21 1.32
C ASN A 83 20.64 -9.56 0.85
N TRP A 84 20.92 -9.91 -0.40
CA TRP A 84 20.38 -11.11 -1.05
C TRP A 84 21.29 -12.33 -0.85
N LEU A 85 20.69 -13.51 -0.76
CA LEU A 85 21.42 -14.78 -0.56
C LEU A 85 22.33 -15.14 -1.74
N GLY A 86 21.95 -14.77 -2.97
CA GLY A 86 22.74 -15.00 -4.18
C GLY A 86 23.73 -13.87 -4.52
N GLY A 87 24.03 -12.98 -3.56
CA GLY A 87 24.85 -11.79 -3.80
C GLY A 87 24.09 -10.75 -4.62
N ASP A 88 24.29 -10.76 -5.94
CA ASP A 88 23.65 -9.81 -6.88
C ASP A 88 22.29 -10.31 -7.40
N ILE A 89 21.84 -11.49 -6.97
CA ILE A 89 20.52 -12.03 -7.31
C ILE A 89 19.76 -12.46 -6.04
N PRO A 90 18.44 -12.17 -5.96
CA PRO A 90 17.63 -12.52 -4.80
C PRO A 90 17.50 -14.03 -4.57
N TYR A 91 17.45 -14.81 -5.66
CA TYR A 91 17.30 -16.26 -5.61
C TYR A 91 18.45 -16.93 -6.37
N PRO A 92 19.29 -17.74 -5.70
CA PRO A 92 20.38 -18.45 -6.35
C PRO A 92 19.93 -19.33 -7.52
N ASP A 93 18.79 -20.02 -7.36
CA ASP A 93 18.25 -20.97 -8.35
C ASP A 93 17.47 -20.27 -9.49
N ASN A 94 17.19 -18.97 -9.37
CA ASN A 94 16.49 -18.19 -10.39
C ASN A 94 17.25 -16.90 -10.72
N PRO A 95 18.32 -16.99 -11.54
CA PRO A 95 19.15 -15.85 -11.89
C PRO A 95 18.45 -14.84 -12.83
N THR A 96 17.33 -15.23 -13.45
CA THR A 96 16.57 -14.36 -14.36
C THR A 96 15.77 -13.29 -13.61
N PHE A 97 15.39 -13.56 -12.36
CA PHE A 97 14.65 -12.59 -11.55
C PHE A 97 15.61 -11.56 -10.92
N LYS A 98 15.72 -10.39 -11.58
CA LYS A 98 16.53 -9.25 -11.14
C LYS A 98 15.62 -8.03 -10.95
N PRO A 99 15.15 -7.75 -9.71
CA PRO A 99 14.24 -6.64 -9.50
C PRO A 99 14.96 -5.30 -9.72
N PRO A 100 14.30 -4.32 -10.38
CA PRO A 100 14.88 -3.00 -10.53
C PRO A 100 14.96 -2.27 -9.18
N PRO A 101 15.93 -1.35 -9.00
CA PRO A 101 16.05 -0.60 -7.77
C PRO A 101 14.79 0.23 -7.47
N PRO A 102 14.41 0.36 -6.20
CA PRO A 102 13.31 1.24 -5.81
C PRO A 102 13.68 2.71 -6.10
N LEU A 103 12.68 3.53 -6.38
CA LEU A 103 12.89 4.97 -6.53
C LEU A 103 13.17 5.58 -5.15
N SER A 104 14.17 6.45 -5.07
CA SER A 104 14.46 7.19 -3.85
C SER A 104 13.30 8.14 -3.50
N ASP A 105 13.15 8.44 -2.21
CA ASP A 105 12.07 9.32 -1.77
C ASP A 105 12.21 10.74 -2.31
N VAL A 106 13.44 11.24 -2.41
CA VAL A 106 13.77 12.53 -3.02
C VAL A 106 13.24 12.62 -4.45
N VAL A 107 13.43 11.58 -5.25
CA VAL A 107 12.91 11.54 -6.64
C VAL A 107 11.39 11.52 -6.66
N LYS A 108 10.76 10.70 -5.80
CA LYS A 108 9.29 10.66 -5.69
C LYS A 108 8.69 12.02 -5.33
N SER A 109 9.33 12.74 -4.40
CA SER A 109 8.93 14.09 -4.02
C SER A 109 9.14 15.11 -5.15
N SER A 110 10.26 15.04 -5.87
CA SER A 110 10.51 15.89 -7.05
C SER A 110 9.47 15.70 -8.15
N ILE A 111 9.07 14.45 -8.43
CA ILE A 111 7.99 14.13 -9.39
C ILE A 111 6.70 14.83 -9.01
N TYR A 112 6.31 14.72 -7.73
CA TYR A 112 5.10 15.35 -7.23
C TYR A 112 5.17 16.89 -7.31
N ASP A 113 6.31 17.50 -6.98
CA ASP A 113 6.47 18.96 -7.06
C ASP A 113 6.39 19.48 -8.50
N GLN A 114 7.01 18.78 -9.46
CA GLN A 114 6.91 19.11 -10.88
C GLN A 114 5.47 18.99 -11.38
N TYR A 115 4.76 17.94 -10.96
CA TYR A 115 3.35 17.75 -11.27
C TYR A 115 2.48 18.91 -10.73
N ILE A 116 2.66 19.33 -9.47
CA ILE A 116 1.88 20.44 -8.90
C ILE A 116 2.18 21.77 -9.61
N LYS A 117 3.43 22.03 -10.00
CA LYS A 117 3.80 23.24 -10.77
C LYS A 117 3.14 23.25 -12.15
N ALA A 118 3.12 22.11 -12.84
CA ALA A 118 2.52 21.97 -14.16
C ALA A 118 0.99 22.11 -14.16
N LEU A 119 0.33 21.88 -13.01
CA LEU A 119 -1.13 22.04 -12.86
C LEU A 119 -1.61 23.46 -12.55
N GLN A 120 -0.71 24.42 -12.29
CA GLN A 120 -1.08 25.81 -12.00
C GLN A 120 -1.71 26.61 -13.18
N PRO A 121 -1.49 26.29 -14.48
CA PRO A 121 -2.17 27.00 -15.56
C PRO A 121 -3.67 26.66 -15.60
N ALA A 122 -4.52 27.67 -15.75
CA ALA A 122 -5.99 27.60 -15.69
C ALA A 122 -6.69 26.89 -16.87
N VAL A 123 -6.00 26.04 -17.61
CA VAL A 123 -6.60 25.19 -18.66
C VAL A 123 -7.41 24.08 -17.99
N SER A 124 -8.46 23.59 -18.66
CA SER A 124 -9.34 22.51 -18.21
C SER A 124 -8.58 21.41 -17.44
N LYS A 125 -8.88 21.26 -16.13
CA LYS A 125 -8.13 20.43 -15.18
C LYS A 125 -7.93 18.97 -15.61
N SER A 126 -8.90 18.39 -16.32
CA SER A 126 -8.86 17.00 -16.77
C SER A 126 -7.80 16.76 -17.85
N GLU A 127 -7.77 17.59 -18.89
CA GLU A 127 -6.82 17.48 -20.00
C GLU A 127 -5.40 17.86 -19.58
N SER A 128 -5.28 18.85 -18.68
CA SER A 128 -4.00 19.24 -18.10
C SER A 128 -3.35 18.09 -17.29
N HIS A 129 -4.15 17.31 -16.56
CA HIS A 129 -3.67 16.21 -15.73
C HIS A 129 -3.04 15.08 -16.54
N THR A 130 -3.77 14.56 -17.53
CA THR A 130 -3.34 13.41 -18.33
C THR A 130 -2.12 13.74 -19.17
N GLN A 131 -2.09 14.93 -19.78
CA GLN A 131 -0.94 15.39 -20.56
C GLN A 131 0.30 15.60 -19.68
N THR A 132 0.13 16.17 -18.48
CA THR A 132 1.25 16.38 -17.53
C THR A 132 1.88 15.06 -17.12
N ILE A 133 1.06 14.04 -16.78
CA ILE A 133 1.58 12.73 -16.38
C ILE A 133 2.34 12.09 -17.55
N ARG A 134 1.80 12.17 -18.77
CA ARG A 134 2.47 11.66 -19.97
C ARG A 134 3.83 12.34 -20.18
N ASN A 135 3.88 13.66 -20.12
CA ASN A 135 5.12 14.42 -20.25
C ASN A 135 6.16 14.03 -19.19
N LEU A 136 5.75 13.91 -17.91
CA LEU A 136 6.64 13.48 -16.82
C LEU A 136 7.15 12.05 -17.00
N SER A 137 6.28 11.16 -17.47
CA SER A 137 6.62 9.76 -17.80
C SER A 137 7.69 9.69 -18.89
N GLU A 138 7.51 10.45 -19.97
CA GLU A 138 8.46 10.54 -21.08
C GLU A 138 9.79 11.14 -20.65
N GLN A 139 9.78 12.22 -19.85
CA GLN A 139 10.99 12.89 -19.36
C GLN A 139 11.83 12.01 -18.44
N LEU A 140 11.21 11.20 -17.58
CA LEU A 140 11.89 10.41 -16.56
C LEU A 140 12.11 8.94 -16.98
N GLY A 141 11.53 8.50 -18.10
CA GLY A 141 11.57 7.10 -18.53
C GLY A 141 10.85 6.15 -17.56
N ILE A 142 9.87 6.65 -16.81
CA ILE A 142 9.08 5.88 -15.85
C ILE A 142 7.71 5.61 -16.45
N SER A 143 7.13 4.42 -16.25
CA SER A 143 5.80 4.13 -16.76
C SER A 143 4.72 5.07 -16.21
N ILE A 144 3.76 5.44 -17.05
CA ILE A 144 2.63 6.32 -16.73
C ILE A 144 1.93 5.86 -15.44
N SER A 145 1.60 4.57 -15.33
CA SER A 145 0.95 3.99 -14.15
C SER A 145 1.78 4.15 -12.87
N ARG A 146 3.12 4.12 -12.98
CA ARG A 146 4.01 4.31 -11.82
C ARG A 146 4.06 5.77 -11.40
N VAL A 147 4.06 6.72 -12.34
CA VAL A 147 3.98 8.15 -12.05
C VAL A 147 2.64 8.49 -11.37
N GLU A 148 1.52 7.98 -11.89
CA GLU A 148 0.20 8.14 -11.26
C GLU A 148 0.17 7.64 -9.83
N ALA A 149 0.70 6.44 -9.59
CA ALA A 149 0.75 5.84 -8.27
C ALA A 149 1.58 6.69 -7.30
N ILE A 150 2.75 7.19 -7.74
CA ILE A 150 3.60 8.08 -6.94
C ILE A 150 2.83 9.35 -6.54
N ILE A 151 2.14 9.99 -7.49
CA ILE A 151 1.37 11.21 -7.24
C ILE A 151 0.27 10.95 -6.20
N ARG A 152 -0.50 9.87 -6.37
CA ARG A 152 -1.57 9.49 -5.43
C ARG A 152 -1.02 9.24 -4.02
N LEU A 153 0.06 8.48 -3.91
CA LEU A 153 0.66 8.15 -2.61
C LEU A 153 1.26 9.38 -1.91
N LYS A 154 1.89 10.30 -2.65
CA LYS A 154 2.41 11.56 -2.09
C LYS A 154 1.30 12.51 -1.64
N GLU A 155 0.17 12.54 -2.36
CA GLU A 155 -1.01 13.28 -1.90
C GLU A 155 -1.55 12.71 -0.58
N TYR A 156 -1.66 11.38 -0.47
CA TYR A 156 -2.06 10.73 0.78
C TYR A 156 -1.07 10.99 1.91
N GLU A 157 0.24 10.95 1.66
CA GLU A 157 1.26 11.27 2.66
C GLU A 157 1.04 12.66 3.26
N LYS A 158 0.77 13.67 2.43
CA LYS A 158 0.46 15.05 2.88
C LYS A 158 -0.83 15.14 3.69
N GLN A 159 -1.85 14.37 3.31
CA GLN A 159 -3.09 14.30 4.08
C GLN A 159 -2.86 13.64 5.44
N TYR A 160 -2.04 12.59 5.47
CA TYR A 160 -1.75 11.82 6.68
C TYR A 160 -0.91 12.61 7.68
N GLN A 161 0.08 13.38 7.20
CA GLN A 161 0.88 14.29 8.02
C GLN A 161 0.05 15.35 8.77
N LYS A 162 -1.14 15.71 8.26
CA LYS A 162 -2.05 16.64 8.94
C LYS A 162 -2.80 15.99 10.10
N VAL A 163 -3.04 14.68 10.05
CA VAL A 163 -3.84 13.93 11.03
C VAL A 163 -2.96 13.33 12.11
N ILE A 164 -1.80 12.80 11.73
CA ILE A 164 -0.82 12.25 12.65
C ILE A 164 0.46 13.04 12.42
N PRO A 165 0.94 13.84 13.40
CA PRO A 165 2.29 14.36 13.34
C PRO A 165 3.21 13.15 13.41
N ILE A 166 3.72 12.72 12.25
CA ILE A 166 4.65 11.60 12.18
C ILE A 166 5.87 12.03 12.98
N LEU A 167 6.19 11.31 14.06
CA LEU A 167 7.40 11.50 14.84
C LEU A 167 8.60 11.11 13.97
N VAL A 168 8.98 11.98 13.03
CA VAL A 168 10.22 11.85 12.25
C VAL A 168 11.17 12.95 12.68
N THR A 169 11.68 12.81 13.90
CA THR A 169 12.99 13.35 14.30
C THR A 169 13.62 12.37 15.28
N THR A 170 14.12 11.24 14.80
CA THR A 170 15.30 10.66 15.45
C THR A 170 16.45 10.82 14.47
N PRO A 171 17.29 11.85 14.64
CA PRO A 171 18.63 11.78 14.08
C PRO A 171 19.29 10.62 14.82
N TYR A 172 19.68 9.58 14.10
CA TYR A 172 20.73 8.71 14.62
C TYR A 172 22.04 9.33 14.16
N ASP A 173 22.84 9.72 15.15
CA ASP A 173 24.24 10.16 15.07
C ASP A 173 25.14 9.15 14.35
#